data_AF-A0A8T9QFP6-F1
#
_entry.id   AF-A0A8T9QFP6-F1
#
_cell.length_a   1.000
_cell.length_b   1.000
_cell.length_c   1.000
_cell.angle_alpha   90.00
_cell.angle_beta   90.00
_cell.angle_gamma   90.00
#
_symmetry.space_group_name_H-M   'P 1'
#
loop_
_entity.id
_entity.type
_entity.pdbx_description
1 polymer ?
#
loop_
_entity_poly.entity_id
_entity_poly.type
_entity_poly.pdbx_seq_one_letter_code
_entity_poly.pdbx_strand_id
1 'polypeptide(L)'
;MYKGAFSAAVLGAGQVYQGDANKTYRLEAIAGATYAWTVPSGATITSGQGTNAVQVSFGSGATTGTISATVTVNNCPTGTYSKAVTVLPALQLDRVYEDFESNRVITYGW
;
A
#
# COMPACT_ATOMS: atom_id res chain seq x y z
N MET A 1 21.47 -21.14 -19.75
CA MET A 1 20.05 -21.41 -19.46
C MET A 1 19.51 -20.25 -18.65
N TYR A 2 18.87 -19.29 -19.30
CA TYR A 2 18.29 -18.13 -18.62
C TYR A 2 17.05 -18.61 -17.86
N LYS A 3 17.17 -18.78 -16.55
CA LYS A 3 16.02 -18.88 -15.63
C LYS A 3 15.40 -17.48 -15.51
N GLY A 4 14.85 -16.98 -16.62
CA GLY A 4 13.84 -15.94 -16.56
C GLY A 4 12.57 -16.60 -16.06
N ALA A 5 12.47 -16.82 -14.74
CA ALA A 5 11.17 -17.04 -14.16
C ALA A 5 10.40 -15.76 -14.46
N PHE A 6 9.45 -15.82 -15.40
CA PHE A 6 8.42 -14.81 -15.55
C PHE A 6 7.59 -14.87 -14.26
N SER A 7 8.12 -14.29 -13.18
CA SER A 7 7.37 -14.06 -11.96
C SER A 7 6.45 -12.89 -12.25
N ALA A 8 5.33 -13.19 -12.91
CA ALA A 8 4.23 -12.26 -12.99
C ALA A 8 3.70 -12.09 -11.56
N ALA A 9 4.27 -11.13 -10.86
CA ALA A 9 3.94 -10.77 -9.52
C ALA A 9 3.72 -9.26 -9.52
N VAL A 10 2.79 -8.80 -8.70
CA VAL A 10 2.58 -7.36 -8.55
C VAL A 10 3.87 -6.75 -7.97
N LEU A 11 4.53 -5.89 -8.72
CA LEU A 11 5.68 -5.11 -8.29
C LEU A 11 5.18 -3.89 -7.51
N GLY A 12 5.74 -3.64 -6.34
CA GLY A 12 5.37 -2.49 -5.50
C GLY A 12 5.76 -2.69 -4.05
N ALA A 13 5.41 -1.73 -3.19
CA ALA A 13 5.67 -1.83 -1.75
C ALA A 13 4.92 -3.02 -1.13
N GLY A 14 5.62 -3.91 -0.40
CA GLY A 14 4.97 -4.98 0.38
C GLY A 14 4.52 -4.50 1.76
N GLN A 15 5.07 -3.37 2.22
CA GLN A 15 4.79 -2.74 3.49
C GLN A 15 4.49 -1.27 3.24
N VAL A 16 3.40 -0.77 3.80
CA VAL A 16 2.94 0.62 3.69
C VAL A 16 2.43 1.09 5.05
N TYR A 17 2.25 2.38 5.22
CA TYR A 17 1.73 2.97 6.44
C TYR A 17 0.31 3.52 6.21
N GLN A 18 -0.52 3.55 7.24
CA GLN A 18 -1.82 4.23 7.18
C GLN A 18 -1.61 5.71 6.82
N GLY A 19 -2.38 6.22 5.85
CA GLY A 19 -2.23 7.57 5.33
C GLY A 19 -1.23 7.72 4.16
N ASP A 20 -0.55 6.64 3.75
CA ASP A 20 0.29 6.66 2.55
C ASP A 20 -0.55 6.82 1.28
N ALA A 21 -0.34 7.90 0.54
CA ALA A 21 -0.99 8.13 -0.76
C ALA A 21 -0.06 7.79 -1.95
N ASN A 22 -0.66 7.57 -3.12
CA ASN A 22 0.06 7.43 -4.40
C ASN A 22 1.10 6.29 -4.48
N LYS A 23 0.87 5.18 -3.77
CA LYS A 23 1.73 3.99 -3.89
C LYS A 23 1.50 3.33 -5.24
N THR A 24 2.56 3.22 -6.02
CA THR A 24 2.49 2.62 -7.35
C THR A 24 2.66 1.12 -7.25
N TYR A 25 1.68 0.38 -7.78
CA TYR A 25 1.74 -1.06 -7.98
C TYR A 25 1.65 -1.34 -9.47
N ARG A 26 2.53 -2.20 -9.99
CA ARG A 26 2.58 -2.50 -11.42
C ARG A 26 2.79 -3.97 -11.70
N LEU A 27 2.39 -4.36 -12.88
CA LEU A 27 2.61 -5.66 -13.49
C LEU A 27 3.40 -5.45 -14.78
N GLU A 28 4.03 -6.53 -15.24
CA GLU A 28 4.57 -6.58 -16.59
C GLU A 28 3.44 -6.33 -17.60
N ALA A 29 3.70 -5.44 -18.57
CA ALA A 29 2.73 -5.11 -19.60
C ALA A 29 2.62 -6.27 -20.58
N ILE A 30 1.40 -6.80 -20.73
CA ILE A 30 1.06 -7.85 -21.67
C ILE A 30 0.26 -7.18 -22.78
N ALA A 31 0.75 -7.28 -24.01
CA ALA A 31 0.10 -6.68 -25.17
C ALA A 31 -1.32 -7.25 -25.35
N GLY A 32 -2.32 -6.37 -25.43
CA GLY A 32 -3.73 -6.76 -25.56
C GLY A 32 -4.37 -7.30 -24.27
N ALA A 33 -3.72 -7.15 -23.12
CA ALA A 33 -4.27 -7.51 -21.83
C ALA A 33 -5.02 -6.35 -21.16
N THR A 34 -6.13 -6.69 -20.51
CA THR A 34 -6.89 -5.82 -19.62
C THR A 34 -6.64 -6.25 -18.18
N TYR A 35 -6.48 -5.26 -17.28
CA TYR A 35 -6.14 -5.51 -15.88
C TYR A 35 -7.25 -5.02 -14.97
N ALA A 36 -7.83 -5.92 -14.17
CA ALA A 36 -8.80 -5.58 -13.14
C ALA A 36 -8.13 -5.65 -11.76
N TRP A 37 -7.88 -4.49 -11.16
CA TRP A 37 -7.25 -4.38 -9.85
C TRP A 37 -8.28 -4.29 -8.73
N THR A 38 -8.01 -4.98 -7.63
CA THR A 38 -8.74 -4.92 -6.37
C THR A 38 -7.77 -4.65 -5.22
N VAL A 39 -8.21 -3.84 -4.27
CA VAL A 39 -7.43 -3.38 -3.12
C VAL A 39 -8.13 -3.74 -1.81
N PRO A 40 -7.40 -3.90 -0.70
CA PRO A 40 -7.98 -4.23 0.59
C PRO A 40 -8.82 -3.08 1.18
N SER A 41 -9.58 -3.37 2.24
CA SER A 41 -10.42 -2.38 2.92
C SER A 41 -9.62 -1.17 3.40
N GLY A 42 -10.15 0.03 3.21
CA GLY A 42 -9.50 1.29 3.55
C GLY A 42 -8.38 1.72 2.59
N ALA A 43 -8.07 0.93 1.56
CA ALA A 43 -7.26 1.35 0.41
C ALA A 43 -8.16 1.70 -0.78
N THR A 44 -7.75 2.69 -1.57
CA THR A 44 -8.48 3.14 -2.77
C THR A 44 -7.53 3.26 -3.94
N ILE A 45 -7.98 2.85 -5.13
CA ILE A 45 -7.22 3.03 -6.37
C ILE A 45 -7.48 4.46 -6.84
N THR A 46 -6.43 5.29 -6.86
CA THR A 46 -6.50 6.69 -7.27
C THR A 46 -6.44 6.83 -8.78
N SER A 47 -5.67 5.99 -9.47
CA SER A 47 -5.54 6.02 -10.94
C SER A 47 -5.00 4.70 -11.50
N GLY A 48 -5.15 4.52 -12.82
CA GLY A 48 -4.52 3.41 -13.56
C GLY A 48 -5.35 2.12 -13.65
N GLN A 49 -6.61 2.13 -13.20
CA GLN A 49 -7.50 0.97 -13.34
C GLN A 49 -7.65 0.58 -14.82
N GLY A 50 -7.64 -0.72 -15.12
CA GLY A 50 -7.63 -1.21 -16.51
C GLY A 50 -6.24 -1.34 -17.13
N THR A 51 -5.20 -0.74 -16.52
CA THR A 51 -3.84 -0.74 -17.04
C THR A 51 -2.90 -1.63 -16.24
N ASN A 52 -1.69 -1.87 -16.73
CA ASN A 52 -0.68 -2.67 -16.04
C ASN A 52 -0.10 -1.96 -14.80
N ALA A 53 -0.41 -0.68 -14.54
CA ALA A 53 0.07 0.05 -13.38
C ALA A 53 -1.03 0.87 -12.71
N VAL A 54 -1.20 0.70 -11.41
CA VAL A 54 -2.18 1.44 -10.59
C VAL A 54 -1.50 2.24 -9.50
N GLN A 55 -2.08 3.39 -9.18
CA GLN A 55 -1.76 4.14 -7.99
C GLN A 55 -2.81 3.85 -6.92
N VAL A 56 -2.36 3.42 -5.75
CA VAL A 56 -3.20 3.07 -4.61
C VAL A 56 -2.87 4.01 -3.46
N SER A 57 -3.91 4.54 -2.84
CA SER A 57 -3.82 5.35 -1.63
C SER A 57 -4.40 4.56 -0.45
N PHE A 58 -3.63 4.45 0.63
CA PHE A 58 -4.01 3.78 1.87
C PHE A 58 -4.50 4.83 2.85
N GLY A 59 -5.80 4.85 3.12
CA GLY A 59 -6.39 5.76 4.10
C GLY A 59 -5.91 5.50 5.53
N SER A 60 -6.30 6.35 6.46
CA SER A 60 -6.03 6.18 7.90
C SER A 60 -6.63 4.90 8.48
N GLY A 61 -7.72 4.40 7.91
CA GLY A 61 -8.36 3.13 8.28
C GLY A 61 -7.91 1.93 7.44
N ALA A 62 -6.84 2.05 6.65
CA ALA A 62 -6.37 0.94 5.82
C ALA A 62 -5.89 -0.24 6.69
N THR A 63 -6.33 -1.44 6.32
CA THR A 63 -5.93 -2.69 6.99
C THR A 63 -5.02 -3.53 6.11
N THR A 64 -4.21 -4.37 6.76
CA THR A 64 -3.40 -5.39 6.08
C THR A 64 -4.30 -6.25 5.21
N GLY A 65 -3.89 -6.50 3.98
CA GLY A 65 -4.68 -7.32 3.07
C GLY A 65 -3.94 -7.60 1.77
N THR A 66 -4.70 -7.99 0.75
CA THR A 66 -4.12 -8.47 -0.50
C THR A 66 -4.59 -7.60 -1.64
N ILE A 67 -3.65 -7.08 -2.42
CA ILE A 67 -3.93 -6.45 -3.71
C ILE A 67 -3.96 -7.55 -4.74
N SER A 68 -5.06 -7.66 -5.48
CA SER A 68 -5.19 -8.65 -6.56
C SER A 68 -5.38 -7.96 -7.89
N ALA A 69 -4.80 -8.54 -8.93
CA ALA A 69 -4.89 -8.06 -10.30
C ALA A 69 -5.23 -9.23 -11.21
N THR A 70 -6.43 -9.20 -11.75
CA THR A 70 -6.88 -10.19 -12.73
C THR A 70 -6.51 -9.70 -14.12
N VAL A 71 -5.76 -10.51 -14.85
CA VAL A 71 -5.31 -10.20 -16.21
C VAL A 71 -6.12 -11.01 -17.21
N THR A 72 -6.72 -10.32 -18.16
CA THR A 72 -7.57 -10.90 -19.20
C THR A 72 -7.04 -10.50 -20.58
N VAL A 73 -6.70 -11.46 -21.41
CA VAL A 73 -6.23 -11.24 -22.80
C VAL A 73 -7.25 -11.83 -23.74
N ASN A 74 -7.75 -11.07 -24.71
CA ASN A 74 -8.72 -11.54 -25.72
C ASN A 74 -9.91 -12.29 -25.10
N ASN A 75 -10.52 -11.73 -24.05
CA ASN A 75 -11.60 -12.36 -23.27
C ASN A 75 -11.24 -13.67 -22.53
N CYS A 76 -9.97 -14.09 -22.52
CA CYS A 76 -9.49 -15.20 -21.71
C CYS A 76 -8.79 -14.70 -20.45
N PRO A 77 -9.26 -15.05 -19.24
CA PRO A 77 -8.53 -14.78 -18.01
C PRO A 77 -7.22 -15.57 -18.05
N THR A 78 -6.10 -14.85 -18.18
CA THR A 78 -4.76 -15.45 -18.34
C THR A 78 -4.18 -15.84 -16.99
N GLY A 79 -4.49 -15.05 -15.95
CA GLY A 79 -4.05 -15.31 -14.59
C GLY A 79 -4.47 -14.21 -13.62
N THR A 80 -4.47 -14.56 -12.34
CA THR A 80 -4.70 -13.61 -11.26
C THR A 80 -3.42 -13.49 -10.44
N TYR A 81 -2.95 -12.28 -10.26
CA TYR A 81 -1.74 -11.97 -9.51
C TYR A 81 -2.12 -11.28 -8.21
N SER A 82 -1.74 -11.87 -7.10
CA SER A 82 -2.03 -11.33 -5.79
C SER A 82 -0.74 -10.99 -5.05
N LYS A 83 -0.79 -9.91 -4.26
CA LYS A 83 0.30 -9.50 -3.39
C LYS A 83 -0.24 -9.09 -2.04
N ALA A 84 0.28 -9.74 -1.01
CA ALA A 84 0.05 -9.34 0.36
C ALA A 84 0.74 -7.99 0.62
N VAL A 85 -0.01 -7.07 1.21
CA VAL A 85 0.45 -5.77 1.64
C VAL A 85 0.19 -5.62 3.13
N THR A 86 1.26 -5.42 3.88
CA THR A 86 1.20 -5.15 5.31
C THR A 86 1.04 -3.65 5.54
N VAL A 87 -0.13 -3.22 6.00
CA VAL A 87 -0.38 -1.84 6.42
C VAL A 87 -0.04 -1.72 7.90
N LEU A 88 0.97 -0.93 8.20
CA LEU A 88 1.33 -0.54 9.56
C LEU A 88 0.59 0.75 9.95
N PRO A 89 0.30 0.98 11.23
CA PRO A 89 -0.20 2.27 11.68
C PRO A 89 0.77 3.38 11.28
N ALA A 90 0.22 4.56 10.95
CA ALA A 90 1.04 5.74 10.69
C ALA A 90 1.99 5.94 11.87
N LEU A 91 3.29 6.04 11.60
CA LEU A 91 4.24 6.40 12.65
C LEU A 91 3.82 7.79 13.14
N GLN A 92 3.22 7.84 14.31
CA GLN A 92 3.01 9.10 15.00
C GLN A 92 4.40 9.58 15.35
N LEU A 93 4.81 10.72 14.77
CA LEU A 93 5.92 11.46 15.33
C LEU A 93 5.44 11.86 16.72
N ASP A 94 5.86 11.13 17.75
CA ASP A 94 5.79 11.63 19.11
C ASP A 94 6.64 12.89 19.10
N ARG A 95 5.99 14.03 18.87
CA ARG A 95 6.47 15.28 19.44
C ARG A 95 6.29 15.08 20.93
N VAL A 96 7.31 14.47 21.54
CA VAL A 96 7.64 14.77 22.92
C VAL A 96 7.96 16.27 22.89
N TYR A 97 6.93 17.10 23.00
CA TYR A 97 7.13 18.38 23.64
C TYR A 97 7.58 17.97 25.03
N GLU A 98 8.89 17.98 25.25
CA GLU A 98 9.44 17.96 26.59
C GLU A 98 8.62 18.99 27.35
N ASP A 99 7.81 18.52 28.28
CA ASP A 99 7.14 19.37 29.24
C ASP A 99 8.24 20.00 30.09
N PHE A 100 8.82 21.09 29.57
CA PHE A 100 9.79 21.89 30.33
C PHE A 100 9.12 22.61 31.51
N GLU A 101 7.85 22.32 31.80
CA GLU A 101 7.05 22.97 32.83
C GLU A 101 6.39 22.00 33.82
N SER A 102 7.09 20.96 34.26
CA SER A 102 6.69 20.31 35.51
C SER A 102 7.88 19.84 36.33
N ASN A 103 8.45 20.77 37.14
CA ASN A 103 8.55 20.58 38.59
C ASN A 103 9.21 21.80 39.27
N ARG A 104 8.45 22.86 39.56
CA ARG A 104 8.84 23.80 40.63
C ARG A 104 7.64 24.21 41.46
N VAL A 105 7.06 23.24 42.17
CA VAL A 105 6.38 23.55 43.44
C VAL A 105 7.46 23.56 44.51
N ILE A 106 7.96 24.74 44.85
CA ILE A 106 8.70 24.94 46.10
C ILE A 106 7.73 25.63 47.07
N THR A 107 7.02 24.82 47.83
CA THR A 107 6.34 25.25 49.06
C THR A 107 7.38 25.26 50.19
N TYR A 108 7.72 26.44 50.69
CA TYR A 108 8.27 26.56 52.05
C TYR A 108 7.19 27.19 52.94
N GLY A 109 6.60 26.39 53.83
CA GLY A 109 6.22 26.88 55.16
C GLY A 109 7.52 27.11 55.95
N TRP A 110 7.61 28.07 56.87
CA TRP A 110 6.65 28.48 57.91
C TRP A 110 6.59 30.00 58.04
#